data_AF-A0A1A3GZV8-F1
#
_entry.id   AF-A0A1A3GZV8-F1
#
_cell.length_a   1.000
_cell.length_b   1.000
_cell.length_c   1.000
_cell.angle_alpha   90.00
_cell.angle_beta   90.00
_cell.angle_gamma   90.00
#
_symmetry.space_group_name_H-M   'P 1'
#
loop_
_entity.id
_entity.type
_entity.pdbx_description
1 polymer ?
#
loop_
_entity_poly.entity_id
_entity_poly.type
_entity_poly.pdbx_seq_one_letter_code
_entity_poly.pdbx_strand_id
1 'polypeptide(L)'
;MTQVLHEPTRSGRSAAGWVDEVAGKLARREGRNDSARDMEILGWCREAATQFADARVQAFVPLLVERIVGDRIRRDRVGRGCAPAVMECAGREVSR
;
A
#
# COMPACT_ATOMS: atom_id res chain seq x y z
N MET A 1 -27.85 34.74 9.07
CA MET A 1 -27.67 33.64 10.04
C MET A 1 -26.50 32.80 9.59
N THR A 2 -25.69 32.39 10.55
CA THR A 2 -24.28 32.01 10.48
C THR A 2 -23.96 30.75 9.68
N GLN A 3 -22.74 30.73 9.13
CA GLN A 3 -22.06 29.63 8.43
C GLN A 3 -22.18 28.30 9.18
N VAL A 4 -22.55 27.24 8.47
CA VAL A 4 -22.19 25.86 8.83
C VAL A 4 -20.82 25.58 8.22
N LEU A 5 -19.80 25.80 9.03
CA LEU A 5 -18.45 25.29 8.78
C LEU A 5 -18.56 23.78 8.62
N HIS A 6 -18.25 23.29 7.43
CA HIS A 6 -18.02 21.88 7.17
C HIS A 6 -16.80 21.48 8.01
N GLU A 7 -17.05 20.86 9.17
CA GLU A 7 -16.00 20.26 9.98
C GLU A 7 -15.22 19.28 9.09
N PRO A 8 -13.87 19.35 9.05
CA PRO A 8 -13.11 18.24 8.51
C PRO A 8 -13.36 17.09 9.49
N THR A 9 -13.97 16.02 9.02
CA THR A 9 -14.10 14.76 9.78
C THR A 9 -12.72 14.12 9.95
N ARG A 10 -11.80 14.80 10.64
CA ARG A 10 -10.60 14.21 11.20
C ARG A 10 -10.96 13.61 12.56
N SER A 11 -12.01 12.80 12.57
CA SER A 11 -12.26 11.86 13.64
C SER A 11 -11.04 10.94 13.68
N GLY A 12 -10.41 10.83 14.84
CA GLY A 12 -9.26 9.96 15.08
C GLY A 12 -9.63 8.53 14.69
N ARG A 13 -9.40 8.21 13.42
CA ARG A 13 -9.75 6.95 12.82
C ARG A 13 -8.80 5.94 13.44
N SER A 14 -9.34 5.12 14.35
CA SER A 14 -8.60 4.01 14.97
C SER A 14 -7.80 3.28 13.90
N ALA A 15 -6.63 2.76 14.24
CA ALA A 15 -5.71 2.17 13.25
C ALA A 15 -6.41 1.16 12.31
N ALA A 16 -7.36 0.40 12.85
CA ALA A 16 -8.22 -0.50 12.07
C ALA A 16 -9.04 0.21 10.97
N GLY A 17 -9.69 1.33 11.28
CA GLY A 17 -10.63 1.97 10.35
C GLY A 17 -9.99 2.68 9.15
N TRP A 18 -8.72 3.07 9.22
CA TRP A 18 -8.00 3.58 8.04
C TRP A 18 -7.35 2.45 7.25
N VAL A 19 -6.95 1.36 7.92
CA VAL A 19 -6.38 0.17 7.27
C VAL A 19 -7.40 -0.48 6.34
N ASP A 20 -8.65 -0.67 6.81
CA ASP A 20 -9.73 -1.21 5.97
C ASP A 20 -10.04 -0.29 4.76
N GLU A 21 -9.97 1.03 4.97
CA GLU A 21 -10.22 2.02 3.92
C GLU A 21 -9.12 2.01 2.85
N VAL A 22 -7.85 1.95 3.26
CA VAL A 22 -6.70 1.84 2.36
C VAL A 22 -6.72 0.50 1.61
N ALA A 23 -7.04 -0.60 2.30
CA ALA A 23 -7.17 -1.91 1.68
C ALA A 23 -8.27 -1.92 0.61
N GLY A 24 -9.45 -1.36 0.92
CA GLY A 24 -10.54 -1.23 -0.05
C GLY A 24 -10.18 -0.35 -1.26
N LYS A 25 -9.43 0.74 -1.05
CA LYS A 25 -8.92 1.59 -2.15
C LYS A 25 -7.94 0.83 -3.04
N LEU A 26 -7.04 0.05 -2.46
CA LEU A 26 -6.06 -0.76 -3.19
C LEU A 26 -6.72 -1.90 -3.97
N ALA A 27 -7.69 -2.59 -3.37
CA ALA A 27 -8.49 -3.62 -4.02
C ALA A 27 -9.24 -3.07 -5.25
N ARG A 28 -9.90 -1.92 -5.11
CA ARG A 28 -10.57 -1.23 -6.23
C ARG A 28 -9.60 -0.83 -7.35
N ARG A 29 -8.39 -0.38 -6.98
CA ARG A 29 -7.33 -0.04 -7.95
C ARG A 29 -6.74 -1.28 -8.63
N GLU A 30 -6.73 -2.42 -7.93
CA GLU A 30 -6.35 -3.70 -8.51
C GLU A 30 -7.43 -4.17 -9.51
N GLY A 31 -8.72 -4.05 -9.18
CA GLY A 31 -9.81 -4.27 -10.13
C GLY A 31 -10.01 -5.73 -10.56
N ARG A 32 -9.34 -6.69 -9.88
CA ARG A 32 -9.57 -8.14 -10.09
C ARG A 32 -10.87 -8.63 -9.44
N ASN A 33 -11.43 -7.86 -8.51
CA ASN A 33 -12.68 -8.15 -7.79
C ASN A 33 -12.68 -9.58 -7.19
N ASP A 34 -11.53 -9.98 -6.68
CA ASP A 34 -11.27 -11.31 -6.13
C ASP A 34 -11.20 -11.20 -4.60
N SER A 35 -12.13 -11.86 -3.91
CA SER A 35 -12.24 -11.76 -2.45
C SER A 35 -11.04 -12.37 -1.72
N ALA A 36 -10.38 -13.39 -2.28
CA ALA A 36 -9.15 -13.92 -1.70
C ALA A 36 -8.02 -12.90 -1.82
N ARG A 37 -7.94 -12.21 -2.96
CA ARG A 37 -6.97 -11.14 -3.16
C ARG A 37 -7.22 -9.94 -2.25
N ASP A 38 -8.48 -9.58 -2.04
CA ASP A 38 -8.84 -8.48 -1.15
C ASP A 38 -8.44 -8.78 0.31
N MET A 39 -8.60 -10.04 0.75
CA MET A 39 -8.11 -10.49 2.07
C MET A 39 -6.58 -10.46 2.17
N GLU A 40 -5.85 -10.83 1.11
CA GLU A 40 -4.39 -10.71 1.08
C GLU A 40 -3.94 -9.24 1.20
N ILE A 41 -4.57 -8.34 0.43
CA ILE A 41 -4.27 -6.90 0.45
C ILE A 41 -4.54 -6.33 1.85
N LEU A 42 -5.65 -6.73 2.48
CA LEU A 42 -5.96 -6.33 3.85
C LEU A 42 -4.91 -6.82 4.85
N GLY A 43 -4.45 -8.07 4.71
CA GLY A 43 -3.36 -8.63 5.50
C GLY A 43 -2.07 -7.81 5.37
N TRP A 44 -1.69 -7.46 4.13
CA TRP A 44 -0.51 -6.63 3.87
C TRP A 44 -0.64 -5.23 4.45
N CYS A 45 -1.82 -4.61 4.39
CA CYS A 45 -2.05 -3.31 5.00
C CYS A 45 -1.92 -3.38 6.54
N ARG A 46 -2.42 -4.44 7.18
CA ARG A 46 -2.27 -4.65 8.63
C ARG A 46 -0.81 -4.86 9.02
N GLU A 47 -0.11 -5.74 8.33
CA GLU A 47 1.33 -5.99 8.56
C GLU A 47 2.16 -4.72 8.40
N ALA A 48 1.91 -3.94 7.35
CA ALA A 48 2.60 -2.69 7.13
C ALA A 48 2.26 -1.67 8.22
N ALA A 49 0.99 -1.57 8.65
CA ALA A 49 0.58 -0.69 9.73
C ALA A 49 1.27 -1.04 11.07
N THR A 50 1.43 -2.33 11.39
CA THR A 50 2.15 -2.78 12.58
C THR A 50 3.61 -2.33 12.59
N GLN A 51 4.29 -2.28 11.44
CA GLN A 51 5.66 -1.77 11.35
C GLN A 51 5.78 -0.28 11.71
N PHE A 52 4.67 0.47 11.61
CA PHE A 52 4.60 1.89 11.97
C PHE A 52 3.88 2.14 13.30
N ALA A 53 3.61 1.10 14.10
CA ALA A 53 2.92 1.22 15.39
C ALA A 53 3.63 2.21 16.34
N ASP A 54 4.97 2.17 16.36
CA ASP A 54 5.81 3.06 17.18
C ASP A 54 6.19 4.37 16.48
N ALA A 55 5.63 4.66 15.30
CA ALA A 55 5.96 5.88 14.56
C ALA A 55 5.49 7.14 15.32
N ARG A 56 6.41 8.08 15.52
CA ARG A 56 6.12 9.37 16.20
C ARG A 56 5.05 10.20 15.50
N VAL A 57 4.87 10.03 14.18
CA VAL A 57 3.90 10.79 13.39
C VAL A 57 2.94 9.85 12.67
N GLN A 58 1.83 9.55 13.34
CA GLN A 58 0.79 8.64 12.85
C GLN A 58 0.02 9.19 11.63
N ALA A 59 0.03 10.51 11.42
CA ALA A 59 -0.73 11.16 10.34
C ALA A 59 -0.27 10.76 8.92
N PHE A 60 0.98 10.32 8.75
CA PHE A 60 1.53 9.92 7.44
C PHE A 60 1.49 8.41 7.20
N VAL A 61 1.23 7.62 8.24
CA VAL A 61 1.22 6.16 8.16
C VAL A 61 0.23 5.64 7.09
N PRO A 62 -0.99 6.18 6.94
CA PRO A 62 -1.90 5.73 5.89
C PRO A 62 -1.32 5.89 4.47
N LEU A 63 -0.64 7.00 4.21
CA LEU A 63 -0.04 7.28 2.90
C LEU A 63 1.14 6.33 2.62
N LEU A 64 1.96 6.06 3.64
CA LEU A 64 3.10 5.15 3.52
C LEU A 64 2.64 3.70 3.27
N VAL A 65 1.65 3.24 4.04
CA VAL A 65 1.08 1.90 3.84
C VAL A 65 0.43 1.76 2.47
N GLU A 66 -0.36 2.75 2.04
CA GLU A 66 -0.93 2.75 0.69
C GLU A 66 0.16 2.62 -0.39
N ARG A 67 1.28 3.35 -0.24
CA ARG A 67 2.38 3.32 -1.20
C ARG A 67 3.11 1.98 -1.21
N ILE A 68 3.47 1.45 -0.04
CA ILE A 68 4.21 0.18 0.10
C ILE A 68 3.39 -0.98 -0.46
N VAL A 69 2.13 -1.10 -0.05
CA VAL A 69 1.25 -2.18 -0.50
C VAL A 69 0.89 -2.00 -1.98
N GLY A 70 0.65 -0.77 -2.43
CA GLY A 70 0.41 -0.47 -3.84
C GLY A 70 1.61 -0.80 -4.75
N ASP A 71 2.84 -0.55 -4.29
CA ASP A 71 4.04 -0.97 -5.00
C ASP A 71 4.23 -2.50 -4.99
N ARG A 72 3.88 -3.18 -3.88
CA ARG A 72 3.86 -4.65 -3.83
C ARG A 72 2.89 -5.23 -4.86
N ILE A 73 1.64 -4.75 -4.91
CA ILE A 73 0.64 -5.14 -5.92
C ILE A 73 1.17 -4.91 -7.33
N ARG A 74 1.77 -3.75 -7.60
CA ARG A 74 2.35 -3.41 -8.91
C ARG A 74 3.50 -4.36 -9.28
N ARG A 75 4.43 -4.64 -8.37
CA ARG A 75 5.54 -5.59 -8.59
C ARG A 75 5.03 -7.00 -8.83
N ASP A 76 4.02 -7.41 -8.09
CA ASP A 76 3.39 -8.72 -8.21
C ASP A 76 2.63 -8.90 -9.54
N ARG A 77 2.10 -7.81 -10.11
CA ARG A 77 1.59 -7.78 -11.50
C ARG A 77 2.72 -7.89 -12.52
N VAL A 78 3.79 -7.13 -12.34
CA VAL A 78 4.92 -7.13 -13.28
C VAL A 78 5.63 -8.49 -13.28
N GLY A 79 5.85 -9.09 -12.11
CA GLY A 79 6.47 -10.42 -11.98
C GLY A 79 5.61 -11.57 -12.50
N ARG A 80 4.27 -11.44 -12.51
CA ARG A 80 3.36 -12.39 -13.18
C ARG A 80 3.16 -12.11 -14.67
N GLY A 81 3.33 -10.87 -15.10
CA GLY A 81 3.17 -10.46 -16.51
C GLY A 81 4.46 -10.48 -17.33
N CYS A 82 5.63 -10.56 -16.69
CA CYS A 82 6.93 -10.56 -17.34
C CYS A 82 7.94 -11.31 -16.46
N ALA A 83 8.46 -12.43 -16.97
CA ALA A 83 9.70 -13.01 -16.46
C ALA A 83 10.80 -11.93 -16.41
N PRO A 84 11.72 -11.93 -15.44
CA PRO A 84 12.64 -10.81 -15.21
C PRO A 84 13.68 -10.72 -16.34
N ALA A 85 13.39 -9.96 -17.40
CA ALA A 85 14.34 -9.64 -18.46
C ALA A 85 15.20 -8.40 -18.16
N VAL A 86 15.41 -8.05 -16.88
CA VAL A 86 16.27 -6.93 -16.48
C VAL A 86 17.08 -7.26 -15.24
N MET A 87 17.94 -8.27 -15.35
CA MET A 87 19.20 -8.30 -14.59
C MET A 87 20.19 -9.29 -15.22
N GLU A 88 20.84 -8.93 -16.33
CA GLU A 88 22.20 -9.39 -16.64
C GLU A 88 22.85 -8.52 -17.73
N CYS A 89 23.52 -7.44 -17.32
CA CYS A 89 24.56 -6.74 -18.10
C CYS A 89 25.51 -6.06 -17.09
N ALA A 90 26.08 -6.84 -16.18
CA ALA A 90 27.15 -6.39 -15.31
C ALA A 90 28.00 -7.62 -14.93
N GLY A 91 28.89 -8.06 -15.84
CA GLY A 91 29.68 -9.25 -15.57
C GLY A 91 30.59 -9.75 -16.68
N ARG A 92 31.25 -8.85 -17.41
CA ARG A 92 32.38 -9.14 -18.32
C ARG A 92 32.94 -7.75 -18.65
N GLU A 93 34.21 -7.37 -18.48
CA GLU A 93 35.49 -8.07 -18.57
C GLU A 93 36.54 -7.16 -17.91
N VAL A 94 37.39 -7.66 -16.99
CA VAL A 94 38.74 -7.12 -16.83
C VAL A 94 39.68 -8.28 -16.54
N SER A 95 40.21 -8.86 -17.62
CA SER A 95 41.36 -9.76 -17.56
C SER A 95 42.62 -8.92 -17.36
N ARG A 96 43.50 -9.42 -16.49
CA ARG A 96 44.86 -8.96 -16.28
C ARG A 96 45.82 -9.84 -17.07
#